data_AF-A0A9D5WI68-F1
#
_entry.id   AF-A0A9D5WI68-F1
#
_cell.length_a   1.000
_cell.length_b   1.000
_cell.length_c   1.000
_cell.angle_alpha   90.00
_cell.angle_beta   90.00
_cell.angle_gamma   90.00
#
_symmetry.space_group_name_H-M   'P 1'
#
loop_
_entity.id
_entity.type
_entity.pdbx_description
1 polymer ?
#
loop_
_entity_poly.entity_id
_entity_poly.type
_entity_poly.pdbx_seq_one_letter_code
_entity_poly.pdbx_strand_id
1 'polypeptide(L)'
;MTEIEITGIRKDNGNHENPFEAISHYRWVQHGTDNGGISPRLKVVGWLDDGVKAYVERVRPRAYCYVNTSRNGTRFLQTEADATEQNNLLKLPEV
;
A
#
# COMPACT_ATOMS: atom_id res chain seq x y z
N MET A 1 -12.95 9.64 9.56
CA MET A 1 -12.46 8.71 8.54
C MET A 1 -10.96 8.56 8.79
N THR A 2 -10.47 7.35 9.01
CA THR A 2 -9.06 7.11 9.34
C THR A 2 -8.28 6.96 8.04
N GLU A 3 -7.17 7.70 7.90
CA GLU A 3 -6.29 7.61 6.73
C GLU A 3 -4.88 7.19 7.18
N ILE A 4 -4.22 6.38 6.36
CA ILE A 4 -2.82 5.99 6.53
C ILE A 4 -2.02 6.33 5.27
N GLU A 5 -0.83 6.85 5.45
CA GLU A 5 0.16 7.06 4.40
C GLU A 5 1.08 5.86 4.33
N ILE A 6 1.20 5.24 3.16
CA ILE A 6 2.19 4.18 2.92
C ILE A 6 3.51 4.84 2.50
N THR A 7 4.54 4.64 3.31
CA THR A 7 5.85 5.30 3.18
C THR A 7 6.96 4.34 2.77
N GLY A 8 6.72 3.03 2.81
CA GLY A 8 7.68 1.99 2.47
C GLY A 8 6.99 0.66 2.22
N ILE A 9 7.66 -0.24 1.50
CA ILE A 9 7.15 -1.59 1.21
C ILE A 9 8.26 -2.61 1.46
N ARG A 10 7.89 -3.86 1.77
CA ARG A 10 8.82 -4.99 1.68
C ARG A 10 8.31 -5.93 0.61
N LYS A 11 9.17 -6.39 -0.28
CA LYS A 11 8.81 -7.37 -1.29
C LYS A 11 9.17 -8.78 -0.83
N ASP A 12 8.40 -9.78 -1.21
CA ASP A 12 8.88 -11.15 -1.22
C ASP A 12 9.60 -11.46 -2.53
N ASN A 13 10.57 -12.37 -2.48
CA ASN A 13 11.36 -12.80 -3.64
C ASN A 13 10.62 -13.85 -4.50
N GLY A 14 9.29 -13.87 -4.45
CA GLY A 14 8.49 -14.82 -5.19
C GLY A 14 8.33 -14.43 -6.67
N ASN A 15 7.82 -15.36 -7.47
CA ASN A 15 7.31 -15.04 -8.81
C ASN A 15 5.87 -14.57 -8.67
N HIS A 16 5.61 -13.31 -9.03
CA HIS A 16 4.27 -12.72 -8.97
C HIS A 16 3.85 -12.23 -10.36
N GLU A 17 2.65 -12.61 -10.79
CA GLU A 17 2.08 -12.13 -12.05
C GLU A 17 1.83 -10.61 -12.00
N ASN A 18 1.50 -10.10 -10.82
CA ASN A 18 1.36 -8.67 -10.55
C ASN A 18 2.45 -8.22 -9.55
N PRO A 19 3.29 -7.23 -9.87
CA PRO A 19 4.33 -6.76 -8.95
C PRO A 19 3.81 -6.23 -7.60
N PHE A 20 2.56 -5.76 -7.54
CA PHE A 20 1.93 -5.34 -6.28
C PHE A 20 1.61 -6.53 -5.35
N GLU A 21 1.39 -7.71 -5.92
CA GLU A 21 1.23 -8.97 -5.16
C GLU A 21 2.54 -9.38 -4.48
N ALA A 22 3.69 -8.92 -4.97
CA ALA A 22 4.98 -9.15 -4.32
C ALA A 22 5.12 -8.38 -2.99
N ILE A 23 4.23 -7.43 -2.69
CA ILE A 23 4.37 -6.63 -1.46
C ILE A 23 3.90 -7.47 -0.28
N SER A 24 4.84 -7.86 0.59
CA SER A 24 4.56 -8.68 1.78
C SER A 24 4.20 -7.82 3.00
N HIS A 25 4.78 -6.63 3.12
CA HIS A 25 4.55 -5.70 4.23
C HIS A 25 4.47 -4.26 3.74
N TYR A 26 3.72 -3.46 4.48
CA TYR A 26 3.62 -2.02 4.27
C TYR A 26 4.12 -1.28 5.52
N ARG A 27 5.01 -0.30 5.31
CA ARG A 27 5.31 0.72 6.31
C ARG A 27 4.31 1.84 6.15
N TRP A 28 3.66 2.20 7.24
CA TRP A 28 2.59 3.18 7.24
C TRP A 28 2.74 4.17 8.40
N VAL A 29 2.17 5.35 8.22
CA VAL A 29 1.98 6.39 9.24
C VAL A 29 0.51 6.81 9.21
N GLN A 30 -0.13 6.90 10.37
CA GLN A 30 -1.49 7.39 10.48
C GLN A 30 -1.52 8.91 10.26
N HIS A 31 -2.37 9.34 9.33
CA HIS A 31 -2.46 10.74 8.94
C HIS A 31 -2.75 11.65 10.14
N GLY A 32 -2.00 12.74 10.25
CA GLY A 32 -2.14 13.72 11.34
C GLY A 32 -1.63 13.26 12.69
N THR A 33 -0.88 12.15 12.75
CA THR A 33 -0.27 11.62 13.98
C THR A 33 1.15 11.12 13.72
N ASP A 34 1.92 10.91 14.78
CA ASP A 34 3.22 10.22 14.72
C ASP A 34 3.10 8.69 14.85
N ASN A 35 1.87 8.16 14.91
CA ASN A 35 1.65 6.72 15.00
C ASN A 35 1.95 6.08 13.65
N GLY A 36 2.78 5.04 13.67
CA GLY A 36 3.09 4.28 12.47
C GLY A 36 3.70 2.93 12.81
N GLY A 37 3.96 2.16 11.76
CA GLY A 37 4.59 0.86 11.92
C GLY A 37 4.75 0.15 10.61
N ILE A 38 5.23 -1.09 10.70
CA ILE A 38 5.28 -2.02 9.58
C ILE A 38 4.26 -3.11 9.88
N SER A 39 3.44 -3.46 8.90
CA SER A 39 2.39 -4.47 9.08
C SER A 39 2.30 -5.41 7.89
N PRO A 40 1.99 -6.70 8.10
CA PRO A 40 1.81 -7.66 7.03
C PRO A 40 0.68 -7.25 6.09
N ARG A 41 0.80 -7.63 4.81
CA ARG A 41 -0.16 -7.30 3.75
C ARG A 41 -1.62 -7.53 4.16
N LEU A 42 -1.92 -8.72 4.67
CA LEU A 42 -3.29 -9.10 5.04
C LEU A 42 -3.88 -8.19 6.14
N LYS A 43 -3.05 -7.71 7.06
CA LYS A 43 -3.48 -6.81 8.13
C LYS A 43 -3.91 -5.46 7.57
N VAL A 44 -3.10 -4.91 6.66
CA VAL A 44 -3.38 -3.61 6.04
C VAL A 44 -4.57 -3.69 5.09
N VAL A 45 -4.69 -4.78 4.32
CA VAL A 45 -5.88 -5.05 3.51
C VAL A 45 -7.14 -5.07 4.38
N GLY A 46 -7.11 -5.77 5.53
CA GLY A 46 -8.24 -5.79 6.47
C GLY A 46 -8.65 -4.40 6.95
N TRP A 47 -7.69 -3.49 7.16
CA TRP A 47 -8.02 -2.11 7.52
C TRP A 47 -8.79 -1.38 6.43
N LEU A 48 -8.46 -1.59 5.15
CA LEU A 48 -9.21 -1.00 4.04
C LEU A 48 -10.61 -1.59 3.93
N ASP A 49 -10.76 -2.88 4.18
CA ASP A 49 -12.08 -3.54 4.26
C ASP A 49 -12.93 -2.91 5.39
N ASP A 50 -12.30 -2.53 6.51
CA ASP A 50 -12.93 -1.86 7.66
C ASP A 50 -13.14 -0.33 7.46
N GLY A 51 -12.82 0.21 6.27
CA GLY A 51 -13.07 1.61 5.91
C GLY A 51 -11.92 2.59 6.20
N VAL A 52 -10.71 2.09 6.51
CA VAL A 52 -9.49 2.91 6.53
C VAL A 52 -9.07 3.22 5.08
N LYS A 53 -8.65 4.45 4.79
CA LYS A 53 -8.10 4.79 3.48
C LYS A 53 -6.58 4.75 3.52
N ALA A 54 -5.96 4.10 2.54
CA ALA A 54 -4.52 4.17 2.34
C ALA A 54 -4.18 5.07 1.14
N TYR A 55 -3.09 5.82 1.25
CA TYR A 55 -2.58 6.65 0.17
C TYR A 55 -1.06 6.70 0.16
N VAL A 56 -0.48 7.20 -0.94
CA VAL A 56 0.95 7.51 -1.09
C VAL A 56 1.08 8.97 -1.50
N GLU A 57 1.91 9.74 -0.80
CA GLU A 57 2.15 11.17 -1.10
C GLU A 57 3.66 11.50 -1.07
N ARG A 58 4.42 11.01 -2.05
CA ARG A 58 5.80 11.45 -2.28
C ARG A 58 5.86 12.82 -2.95
N VAL A 59 4.91 13.09 -3.84
CA VAL A 59 4.65 14.40 -4.47
C VAL A 59 3.14 14.66 -4.52
N ARG A 60 2.74 15.93 -4.63
CA ARG A 60 1.33 16.28 -4.81
C ARG A 60 0.91 16.15 -6.28
N PRO A 61 -0.35 15.76 -6.55
CA PRO A 61 -1.38 15.32 -5.59
C PRO A 61 -1.14 13.88 -5.09
N ARG A 62 -1.68 13.54 -3.91
CA ARG A 62 -1.60 12.18 -3.34
C ARG A 62 -2.30 11.14 -4.21
N ALA A 63 -1.82 9.89 -4.16
CA ALA A 63 -2.42 8.74 -4.83
C ALA A 63 -3.11 7.82 -3.83
N TYR A 64 -4.40 7.54 -4.02
CA TYR A 64 -5.10 6.58 -3.16
C TYR A 64 -4.79 5.14 -3.56
N CYS A 65 -4.85 4.25 -2.56
CA CYS A 65 -4.71 2.81 -2.74
C CYS A 65 -6.09 2.15 -2.61
N TYR A 66 -6.28 1.07 -3.35
CA TYR A 66 -7.44 0.20 -3.24
C TYR A 66 -7.00 -1.25 -3.05
N VAL A 67 -7.90 -2.08 -2.53
CA VAL A 67 -7.68 -3.53 -2.43
C VAL A 67 -7.91 -4.14 -3.80
N ASN A 68 -6.91 -4.82 -4.33
CA ASN A 68 -7.01 -5.63 -5.52
C ASN A 68 -6.80 -7.11 -5.16
N THR A 69 -7.31 -8.01 -6.02
CA THR A 69 -7.22 -9.46 -5.84
C THR A 69 -6.57 -10.08 -7.08
N SER A 70 -5.51 -10.87 -6.89
CA SER A 70 -4.88 -11.62 -7.98
C SER A 70 -5.78 -12.74 -8.47
N ARG A 71 -5.47 -13.31 -9.63
CA ARG A 71 -6.18 -14.47 -10.18
C ARG A 71 -6.17 -15.68 -9.23
N ASN A 72 -5.15 -15.78 -8.38
CA ASN A 72 -4.99 -16.83 -7.38
C ASN A 72 -5.70 -16.53 -6.04
N GLY A 73 -6.42 -15.40 -5.95
CA GLY A 73 -7.14 -14.98 -4.75
C GLY A 73 -6.29 -14.20 -3.74
N THR A 74 -5.03 -13.86 -4.07
CA THR A 74 -4.18 -13.06 -3.19
C THR A 74 -4.66 -11.62 -3.17
N ARG A 75 -5.00 -11.09 -1.98
CA ARG A 75 -5.41 -9.69 -1.81
C ARG A 75 -4.21 -8.81 -1.47
N PHE A 76 -4.09 -7.66 -2.13
CA PHE A 76 -2.98 -6.71 -1.98
C PHE A 76 -3.45 -5.26 -2.24
N LEU A 77 -2.66 -4.28 -1.79
CA LEU A 77 -2.89 -2.88 -2.14
C LEU A 77 -2.30 -2.55 -3.50
N GLN A 78 -3.06 -1.78 -4.29
CA GLN A 78 -2.62 -1.20 -5.55
C GLN A 78 -2.97 0.29 -5.57
N THR A 79 -2.06 1.13 -6.08
CA THR A 79 -2.34 2.55 -6.30
C THR A 79 -3.20 2.76 -7.54
N GLU A 80 -4.07 3.76 -7.52
CA GLU A 80 -4.84 4.16 -8.70
C GLU A 80 -3.94 4.49 -9.91
N ALA A 81 -4.37 4.09 -11.11
CA ALA A 81 -3.57 4.16 -12.33
C ALA A 81 -3.28 5.61 -12.78
N ASP A 82 -4.18 6.54 -12.49
CA ASP A 82 -4.06 7.96 -12.85
C ASP A 82 -3.15 8.76 -11.87
N ALA A 83 -2.50 8.08 -10.94
CA ALA A 83 -1.54 8.66 -10.03
C ALA A 83 -0.21 9.04 -10.71
N THR A 84 0.54 9.96 -10.10
CA THR A 84 1.92 10.22 -10.51
C THR A 84 2.77 8.97 -10.27
N GLU A 85 3.70 8.66 -11.19
CA GLU A 85 4.57 7.48 -11.06
C GLU A 85 5.36 7.49 -9.73
N GLN A 86 5.69 8.67 -9.22
CA GLN A 86 6.38 8.86 -7.95
C GLN A 86 5.56 8.40 -6.73
N ASN A 87 4.23 8.41 -6.83
CA ASN A 87 3.32 7.94 -5.79
C ASN A 87 2.91 6.48 -5.97
N ASN A 88 3.54 5.73 -6.88
CA ASN A 88 3.32 4.30 -7.01
C ASN A 88 3.93 3.55 -5.82
N LEU A 89 3.17 2.62 -5.20
CA LEU A 89 3.67 1.77 -4.10
C LEU A 89 4.99 1.08 -4.45
N LEU A 90 5.16 0.64 -5.70
CA LEU A 90 6.35 -0.08 -6.15
C LEU A 90 7.62 0.77 -6.20
N LYS A 91 7.49 2.10 -6.10
CA LYS A 91 8.56 3.11 -6.09
C LYS A 91 8.91 3.58 -4.67
N LEU A 92 8.20 3.07 -3.66
CA LEU A 92 8.52 3.34 -2.26
C LEU A 92 9.81 2.63 -1.84
N PRO A 93 10.54 3.19 -0.85
CA PRO A 93 11.74 2.55 -0.33
C PRO A 93 11.43 1.18 0.26
N GLU A 94 12.40 0.27 0.13
CA GLU A 94 12.34 -1.04 0.75
C GLU A 94 12.75 -0.97 2.23
N VAL A 95 12.02 -1.69 3.10
CA VAL A 95 12.15 -1.64 4.57
C VAL A 95 12.20 -3.02 5.21
#